data_AF-A0A957GQQ7-F1
#
_entry.id   AF-A0A957GQQ7-F1
#
_cell.length_a   1.000
_cell.length_b   1.000
_cell.length_c   1.000
_cell.angle_alpha   90.00
_cell.angle_beta   90.00
_cell.angle_gamma   90.00
#
_symmetry.space_group_name_H-M   'P 1'
#
loop_
_entity.id
_entity.type
_entity.pdbx_description
1 polymer ?
#
loop_
_entity_poly.entity_id
_entity_poly.type
_entity_poly.pdbx_seq_one_letter_code
_entity_poly.pdbx_strand_id
1 'polypeptide(L)'
;LRDDAVQYGYVAVTTGDSESVRKKFIFITWGGPSSSVMRKARISVHKADLKEITKDFSAEVQATERSDLDEDTLIKTLLKTGTSDYSSRRY
;
A
#
# COMPACT_ATOMS: atom_id res chain seq x y z
N LEU A 1 4.98 -6.77 12.20
CA LEU A 1 5.88 -7.01 11.04
C LEU A 1 7.29 -7.27 11.54
N ARG A 2 7.98 -8.22 10.90
CA ARG A 2 9.31 -8.70 11.28
C ARG A 2 10.39 -7.84 10.64
N ASP A 3 11.36 -7.40 11.44
CA ASP A 3 12.39 -6.46 10.96
C ASP A 3 13.41 -7.12 10.00
N ASP A 4 13.56 -8.44 10.08
CA ASP A 4 14.47 -9.26 9.27
C ASP A 4 13.82 -9.86 8.01
N ALA A 5 12.57 -9.50 7.72
CA ALA A 5 11.81 -10.06 6.60
C ALA A 5 11.26 -9.00 5.64
N VAL A 6 11.15 -9.42 4.37
CA VAL A 6 10.26 -8.80 3.40
C VAL A 6 8.90 -9.47 3.48
N GLN A 7 7.84 -8.69 3.64
CA GLN A 7 6.47 -9.17 3.75
C GLN A 7 5.53 -8.32 2.87
N TYR A 8 4.37 -8.88 2.54
CA TYR A 8 3.32 -8.19 1.79
C TYR A 8 2.01 -8.25 2.57
N GLY A 9 1.20 -7.22 2.45
CA GLY A 9 -0.10 -7.11 3.08
C GLY A 9 -1.14 -6.62 2.08
N TYR A 10 -2.35 -7.14 2.18
CA TYR A 10 -3.50 -6.68 1.42
C TYR A 10 -4.62 -6.40 2.40
N VAL A 11 -4.88 -5.12 2.66
CA VAL A 11 -5.71 -4.67 3.79
C VAL A 11 -6.96 -3.99 3.26
N ALA A 12 -8.12 -4.40 3.76
CA ALA A 12 -9.38 -3.72 3.51
C ALA A 12 -9.59 -2.60 4.54
N VAL A 13 -9.82 -1.38 4.07
CA VAL A 13 -10.18 -0.22 4.89
C VAL A 13 -11.62 0.14 4.56
N THR A 14 -12.42 0.31 5.61
CA THR A 14 -13.82 0.73 5.47
C THR A 14 -13.85 2.26 5.52
N THR A 15 -14.30 2.89 4.44
CA THR A 15 -14.39 4.35 4.33
C THR A 15 -15.82 4.76 3.98
N GLY A 16 -16.31 5.87 4.54
CA GLY A 16 -17.66 6.38 4.24
C GLY A 16 -18.36 6.99 5.44
N ASP A 17 -19.48 7.66 5.17
CA ASP A 17 -20.47 8.09 6.16
C ASP A 17 -21.67 7.13 6.15
N SER A 18 -22.67 7.41 7.00
CA SER A 18 -23.81 6.54 7.32
C SER A 18 -24.64 6.06 6.12
N GLU A 19 -24.50 6.67 4.94
CA GLU A 19 -25.22 6.28 3.72
C GLU A 19 -24.31 5.69 2.62
N SER A 20 -22.99 5.68 2.79
CA SER A 20 -22.05 5.19 1.76
C SER A 20 -20.81 4.52 2.34
N VAL A 21 -21.00 3.40 3.02
CA VAL A 21 -19.91 2.52 3.47
C VAL A 21 -19.31 1.80 2.26
N ARG A 22 -18.06 2.14 1.91
CA ARG A 22 -17.30 1.51 0.82
C ARG A 22 -16.02 0.90 1.37
N LYS A 23 -15.78 -0.36 1.04
CA LYS A 23 -14.48 -0.99 1.27
C LYS A 23 -13.53 -0.59 0.14
N LYS A 24 -12.36 -0.08 0.51
CA LYS A 24 -11.24 0.12 -0.39
C LYS A 24 -10.08 -0.73 0.10
N PHE A 25 -9.19 -1.16 -0.79
CA PHE A 25 -8.06 -1.98 -0.42
C PHE A 25 -6.75 -1.22 -0.59
N ILE A 26 -5.78 -1.51 0.28
CA ILE A 26 -4.40 -1.03 0.21
C ILE A 26 -3.49 -2.23 0.04
N PHE A 27 -2.62 -2.19 -0.97
CA PHE A 27 -1.52 -3.13 -1.12
C PHE A 27 -0.28 -2.58 -0.41
N ILE A 28 0.23 -3.32 0.56
CA ILE A 28 1.35 -2.89 1.41
C ILE A 28 2.54 -3.81 1.16
N THR A 29 3.70 -3.20 0.95
CA THR A 29 4.99 -3.89 0.97
C THR A 29 5.77 -3.49 2.21
N TRP A 30 6.25 -4.47 2.97
CA TRP A 30 7.12 -4.25 4.13
C TRP A 30 8.55 -4.69 3.79
N GLY A 31 9.47 -3.74 3.74
CA GLY A 31 10.90 -3.97 3.58
C GLY A 31 11.64 -3.80 4.90
N GLY A 32 11.48 -4.76 5.83
CA GLY A 32 11.95 -4.64 7.20
C GLY A 32 13.40 -4.12 7.32
N PRO A 33 13.69 -3.24 8.29
CA PRO A 33 14.93 -2.47 8.31
C PRO A 33 16.18 -3.37 8.33
N SER A 34 16.12 -4.51 9.03
CA SER A 34 17.20 -5.50 9.16
C SER A 34 17.21 -6.57 8.05
N SER A 35 16.29 -6.51 7.08
CA SER A 35 16.31 -7.42 5.93
C SER A 35 17.52 -7.17 5.04
N SER A 36 18.11 -8.26 4.52
CA SER A 36 19.27 -8.13 3.62
C SER A 36 18.95 -7.33 2.36
N VAL A 37 19.95 -6.60 1.85
CA VAL A 37 19.84 -5.80 0.62
C VAL A 37 19.32 -6.63 -0.54
N MET A 38 19.84 -7.86 -0.70
CA MET A 38 19.40 -8.78 -1.75
C MET A 38 17.92 -9.14 -1.63
N ARG A 39 17.39 -9.30 -0.41
CA ARG A 39 15.97 -9.59 -0.20
C ARG A 39 15.10 -8.38 -0.56
N LYS A 40 15.52 -7.17 -0.19
CA LYS A 40 14.84 -5.92 -0.55
C LYS A 40 14.89 -5.66 -2.07
N ALA A 41 16.00 -6.00 -2.75
CA ALA A 41 16.14 -5.84 -4.20
C ALA A 41 15.12 -6.67 -5.00
N ARG A 42 14.64 -7.80 -4.46
CA ARG A 42 13.64 -8.66 -5.09
C ARG A 42 12.19 -8.20 -4.91
N ILE A 43 11.96 -7.14 -4.13
CA ILE A 43 10.62 -6.63 -3.83
C ILE A 43 9.85 -6.29 -5.10
N SER A 44 10.47 -5.59 -6.05
CA SER A 44 9.78 -5.12 -7.27
C SER A 44 9.23 -6.28 -8.10
N VAL A 45 10.01 -7.36 -8.21
CA VAL A 45 9.63 -8.57 -8.94
C VAL A 45 8.47 -9.27 -8.25
N HIS A 46 8.61 -9.61 -6.97
CA HIS A 46 7.55 -10.29 -6.21
C HIS A 46 6.27 -9.46 -6.12
N LYS A 47 6.40 -8.13 -5.99
CA LYS A 47 5.28 -7.21 -6.00
C LYS A 47 4.52 -7.23 -7.32
N ALA A 48 5.23 -7.31 -8.46
CA ALA A 48 4.59 -7.41 -9.77
C ALA A 48 3.75 -8.69 -9.84
N ASP A 49 4.32 -9.84 -9.45
CA ASP A 49 3.61 -11.13 -9.42
C ASP A 49 2.37 -11.08 -8.51
N LEU A 50 2.50 -10.50 -7.31
CA LEU A 50 1.38 -10.38 -6.36
C LEU A 50 0.26 -9.48 -6.89
N LYS A 51 0.60 -8.42 -7.62
CA LYS A 51 -0.41 -7.54 -8.24
C LYS A 51 -1.21 -8.23 -9.35
N GLU A 52 -0.69 -9.30 -9.96
CA GLU A 52 -1.47 -10.08 -10.92
C GLU A 52 -2.63 -10.81 -10.24
N ILE A 53 -2.51 -11.15 -8.95
CA ILE A 53 -3.55 -11.83 -8.17
C ILE A 53 -4.35 -10.87 -7.26
N THR A 54 -3.77 -9.76 -6.80
CA THR A 54 -4.44 -8.73 -6.00
C THR A 54 -4.72 -7.47 -6.84
N LYS A 55 -5.69 -7.55 -7.76
CA LYS A 55 -5.94 -6.49 -8.75
C LYS A 55 -6.71 -5.29 -8.18
N ASP A 56 -7.53 -5.47 -7.17
CA ASP A 56 -8.51 -4.48 -6.72
C ASP A 56 -8.04 -3.65 -5.51
N PHE A 57 -6.94 -2.91 -5.63
CA PHE A 57 -6.51 -1.94 -4.62
C PHE A 57 -6.61 -0.49 -5.11
N SER A 58 -6.91 0.41 -4.18
CA SER A 58 -7.02 1.85 -4.45
C SER A 58 -5.75 2.62 -4.10
N ALA A 59 -4.85 2.04 -3.31
CA ALA A 59 -3.56 2.64 -2.96
C ALA A 59 -2.49 1.56 -2.74
N GLU A 60 -1.24 1.95 -2.96
CA GLU A 60 -0.06 1.13 -2.71
C GLU A 60 0.89 1.86 -1.76
N VAL A 61 1.38 1.15 -0.74
CA VAL A 61 2.32 1.69 0.25
C VAL A 61 3.53 0.78 0.37
N GLN A 62 4.72 1.38 0.30
CA GLN A 62 5.97 0.70 0.59
C GLN A 62 6.53 1.22 1.91
N ALA A 63 6.48 0.38 2.94
CA ALA A 63 6.92 0.68 4.29
C ALA A 63 8.28 0.07 4.59
N THR A 64 9.12 0.83 5.28
CA THR A 64 10.44 0.41 5.77
C THR A 64 10.59 0.57 7.27
N GLU A 65 9.69 1.33 7.90
CA GLU A 65 9.58 1.50 9.34
C GLU A 65 8.12 1.43 9.79
N ARG A 66 7.89 1.16 11.08
CA ARG A 66 6.53 0.92 11.59
C ARG A 66 5.65 2.17 11.54
N SER A 67 6.26 3.35 11.61
CA SER A 67 5.61 4.67 11.44
C SER A 67 4.96 4.84 10.07
N ASP A 68 5.47 4.17 9.02
CA ASP A 68 4.88 4.20 7.67
C ASP A 68 3.49 3.54 7.61
N LEU A 69 3.11 2.79 8.64
CA LEU A 69 1.89 1.96 8.71
C LEU A 69 0.90 2.45 9.75
N ASP A 70 1.03 3.71 10.15
CA ASP A 70 0.04 4.42 10.93
C ASP A 70 -1.30 4.48 10.19
N GLU A 71 -2.39 4.18 10.90
CA GLU A 71 -3.72 4.03 10.32
C GLU A 71 -4.20 5.34 9.66
N ASP A 72 -4.01 6.48 10.34
CA ASP A 72 -4.40 7.78 9.80
C ASP A 72 -3.63 8.10 8.52
N THR A 73 -2.34 7.74 8.47
CA THR A 73 -1.49 7.93 7.29
C THR A 73 -1.94 7.06 6.11
N LEU A 74 -2.31 5.80 6.37
CA LEU A 74 -2.85 4.88 5.36
C LEU A 74 -4.20 5.37 4.84
N ILE A 75 -5.10 5.82 5.72
CA ILE A 75 -6.40 6.40 5.35
C ILE A 75 -6.21 7.67 4.52
N LYS A 76 -5.32 8.58 4.92
CA LYS A 76 -5.01 9.80 4.15
C LYS A 76 -4.51 9.47 2.75
N THR A 77 -3.60 8.50 2.63
CA THR A 77 -3.09 8.03 1.32
C THR A 77 -4.23 7.50 0.46
N LEU A 78 -5.12 6.68 1.05
CA LEU A 78 -6.28 6.10 0.38
C LEU A 78 -7.32 7.14 -0.09
N LEU A 79 -7.53 8.18 0.70
CA LEU A 79 -8.43 9.28 0.37
C LEU A 79 -7.83 10.18 -0.72
N LYS A 80 -6.52 10.46 -0.64
CA LYS A 80 -5.81 11.26 -1.65
C LYS A 80 -5.89 10.62 -3.03
N THR A 81 -5.72 9.30 -3.14
CA THR A 81 -5.83 8.60 -4.43
C THR A 81 -7.27 8.57 -4.97
N GLY A 82 -8.28 8.73 -4.10
CA GLY A 82 -9.70 8.78 -4.47
C GLY A 82 -10.15 10.13 -5.03
N THR A 83 -9.53 11.24 -4.62
CA THR A 83 -9.74 12.56 -5.22
C THR A 83 -8.70 12.73 -6.32
N SER A 84 -9.07 12.40 -7.55
CA SER A 84 -8.22 12.49 -8.72
C SER A 84 -7.31 13.73 -8.69
N ASP A 85 -5.99 13.51 -8.78
CA ASP A 85 -5.07 14.43 -9.44
C ASP A 85 -5.55 14.60 -10.90
N TYR A 86 -6.60 15.39 -11.11
CA TYR A 86 -6.86 16.10 -12.38
C TYR A 86 -5.88 17.28 -12.48
N SER A 87 -4.60 17.02 -12.28
CA SER A 87 -3.52 17.98 -12.42
C SER A 87 -2.58 17.47 -13.52
N SER A 88 -2.98 17.83 -14.74
CA SER A 88 -2.11 18.12 -15.87
C SER A 88 -0.93 17.15 -16.13
N ARG A 89 -1.19 16.15 -16.99
CA ARG A 89 -0.23 15.87 -18.06
C ARG A 89 -0.95 15.45 -19.35
N ARG A 90 -1.41 16.46 -20.08
CA ARG A 90 -1.71 16.35 -21.51
C ARG A 90 -0.92 17.43 -22.25
N TYR A 91 0.00 16.92 -23.09
CA TYR A 91 0.80 17.55 -24.16
C TYR A 91 1.67 18.75 -23.79
#